data_AF-A0A928ZT63-F1
#
_entry.id   AF-A0A928ZT63-F1
#
_cell.length_a   1.000
_cell.length_b   1.000
_cell.length_c   1.000
_cell.angle_alpha   90.00
_cell.angle_beta   90.00
_cell.angle_gamma   90.00
#
_symmetry.space_group_name_H-M   'P 1'
#
loop_
_entity.id
_entity.type
_entity.pdbx_description
1 polymer ?
#
loop_
_entity_poly.entity_id
_entity_poly.type
_entity_poly.pdbx_seq_one_letter_code
_entity_poly.pdbx_strand_id
1 'polypeptide(L)' 'MIIENTDLLVKYKTLPTWTEATLPKTFQTQHNTQSGTWGKITVEVGQLQYDALSETGTVISSEMITSNH' A
#
# COMPACT_ATOMS: atom_id res chain seq x y z
N MET A 1 -4.07 2.58 -13.78
CA MET A 1 -5.23 1.68 -13.99
C MET A 1 -6.33 2.18 -13.07
N ILE A 2 -7.43 2.70 -13.62
CA ILE A 2 -8.58 3.14 -12.83
C ILE A 2 -9.43 1.89 -12.55
N ILE A 3 -9.86 1.70 -11.30
CA ILE A 3 -10.83 0.65 -10.98
C ILE A 3 -12.17 1.17 -11.48
N GLU A 4 -12.60 0.70 -12.66
CA GLU A 4 -13.82 1.21 -13.31
C GLU A 4 -15.11 0.81 -12.58
N ASN A 5 -15.05 -0.25 -11.75
CA ASN A 5 -16.16 -0.68 -10.91
C ASN A 5 -15.64 -1.35 -9.63
N THR A 6 -15.76 -0.64 -8.49
CA THR A 6 -15.35 -1.16 -7.19
C THR A 6 -16.41 -2.05 -6.52
N ASP A 7 -17.64 -2.11 -7.04
CA ASP A 7 -18.76 -2.83 -6.41
C ASP A 7 -18.56 -4.35 -6.40
N LEU A 8 -17.69 -4.86 -7.27
CA LEU A 8 -17.30 -6.27 -7.31
C LEU A 8 -16.15 -6.61 -6.35
N LEU A 9 -15.50 -5.61 -5.74
CA LEU A 9 -14.38 -5.85 -4.84
C LEU A 9 -14.88 -6.33 -3.48
N VAL A 10 -14.32 -7.45 -3.03
CA VAL A 10 -14.58 -7.99 -1.70
C VAL A 10 -13.32 -8.00 -0.86
N LYS A 11 -13.49 -7.86 0.46
CA LYS A 11 -12.38 -7.92 1.40
C LYS A 11 -11.85 -9.36 1.48
N TYR A 12 -10.69 -9.61 0.87
CA TYR A 12 -10.07 -10.93 0.83
C TYR A 12 -9.12 -11.20 2.01
N LYS A 13 -8.27 -10.22 2.39
CA LYS A 13 -7.27 -10.37 3.44
C LYS A 13 -7.07 -9.07 4.21
N THR A 14 -6.79 -9.18 5.51
CA THR A 14 -6.35 -8.06 6.35
C THR A 14 -5.06 -8.44 7.03
N LEU A 15 -4.10 -7.52 6.98
CA LEU A 15 -2.82 -7.66 7.65
C LEU A 15 -2.91 -7.03 9.04
N PRO A 16 -2.08 -7.46 10.01
CA PRO A 16 -2.05 -6.83 11.32
C PRO A 16 -1.72 -5.35 11.24
N THR A 17 -2.15 -4.58 12.23
CA THR A 17 -1.65 -3.20 12.42
C THR A 17 -0.15 -3.26 12.71
N TRP A 18 0.61 -2.38 12.05
CA TRP A 18 2.04 -2.25 12.23
C TRP A 18 2.42 -0.87 12.73
N THR A 19 3.57 -0.83 13.38
CA THR A 19 4.30 0.39 13.75
C THR A 19 5.59 0.43 12.96
N GLU A 20 6.36 1.51 13.07
CA GLU A 20 7.72 1.58 12.52
C GLU A 20 8.59 0.39 12.96
N ALA A 21 8.43 -0.09 14.21
CA ALA A 21 9.20 -1.20 14.75
C ALA A 21 8.74 -2.59 14.27
N THR A 22 7.48 -2.73 13.82
CA THR A 22 6.87 -4.04 13.51
C THR A 22 6.52 -4.23 12.03
N LEU A 23 6.64 -3.19 11.21
CA LEU A 23 6.43 -3.26 9.77
C LEU A 23 7.41 -4.26 9.12
N PRO A 24 6.94 -5.35 8.48
CA PRO A 24 7.84 -6.34 7.93
C PRO A 24 8.72 -5.76 6.83
N LYS A 25 10.00 -6.17 6.80
CA LYS A 25 11.00 -5.69 5.85
C LYS A 25 10.56 -5.85 4.38
N THR A 26 9.80 -6.90 4.08
CA THR A 26 9.28 -7.16 2.73
C THR A 26 8.35 -6.06 2.22
N PHE A 27 7.65 -5.36 3.11
CA PHE A 27 6.81 -4.21 2.77
C PHE A 27 7.62 -2.90 2.64
N GLN A 28 8.90 -2.92 3.03
CA GLN A 28 9.83 -1.78 2.89
C GLN A 28 10.78 -1.93 1.68
N THR A 29 10.58 -2.97 0.87
CA THR A 29 11.34 -3.25 -0.36
C THR A 29 10.39 -3.34 -1.55
N GLN A 30 10.90 -3.28 -2.78
CA GLN A 30 10.07 -3.40 -3.99
C GLN A 30 9.22 -4.68 -3.97
N HIS A 31 7.89 -4.53 -4.06
CA HIS A 31 6.93 -5.62 -4.10
C HIS A 31 5.64 -5.13 -4.80
N ASN A 32 4.79 -6.08 -5.22
CA ASN A 32 3.50 -5.80 -5.84
C ASN A 32 2.40 -6.64 -5.17
N THR A 33 1.15 -6.22 -5.33
CA THR A 33 0.00 -7.08 -5.02
C THR A 33 -0.11 -8.20 -6.05
N GLN A 34 -0.80 -9.27 -5.68
CA GLN A 34 -1.11 -10.35 -6.62
C GLN A 34 -2.06 -9.82 -7.73
N SER A 35 -1.93 -10.37 -8.94
CA SER A 35 -2.87 -10.07 -10.03
C SER A 35 -4.32 -10.28 -9.61
N GLY A 36 -5.20 -9.34 -9.96
CA GLY A 36 -6.61 -9.34 -9.56
C GLY A 36 -6.86 -8.94 -8.11
N THR A 37 -5.86 -8.40 -7.41
CA THR A 37 -6.01 -7.90 -6.04
C THR A 37 -5.54 -6.46 -5.92
N TRP A 38 -6.23 -5.69 -5.08
CA TRP A 38 -5.92 -4.29 -4.81
C TRP A 38 -5.52 -4.12 -3.35
N GLY A 39 -4.44 -3.37 -3.14
CA GLY A 39 -4.00 -2.96 -1.82
C GLY A 39 -4.78 -1.75 -1.35
N LYS A 40 -5.28 -1.78 -0.11
CA LYS A 40 -5.82 -0.61 0.57
C LYS A 40 -4.94 -0.33 1.79
N ILE A 41 -4.22 0.79 1.74
CA ILE A 41 -3.41 1.28 2.86
C ILE A 41 -4.28 2.18 3.72
N THR A 42 -4.17 2.06 5.04
CA THR A 42 -4.83 2.95 6.00
C THR A 42 -3.81 3.30 7.06
N VAL A 43 -3.55 4.60 7.23
CA VAL A 43 -2.68 5.12 8.29
C VAL A 43 -3.56 5.49 9.46
N GLU A 44 -3.42 4.77 10.58
CA GLU A 44 -4.23 5.03 11.79
C GLU A 44 -3.69 6.23 12.58
N VAL A 45 -2.37 6.32 12.73
CA VAL A 45 -1.68 7.42 13.43
C VAL A 45 -0.36 7.70 12.73
N GLY A 46 -0.01 8.98 12.58
CA GLY A 46 1.26 9.41 11.99
C GLY A 46 1.18 9.55 10.47
N GLN A 47 2.28 9.22 9.79
CA GLN A 47 2.40 9.33 8.34
C GLN A 47 3.20 8.16 7.75
N LEU A 48 2.89 7.81 6.50
CA LEU A 48 3.56 6.76 5.74
C LEU A 48 3.98 7.33 4.38
N GLN A 49 5.27 7.27 4.09
CA GLN A 49 5.79 7.52 2.74
C GLN A 49 5.52 6.30 1.86
N TYR A 50 4.77 6.50 0.78
CA TYR A 50 4.51 5.50 -0.24
C TYR A 50 5.23 5.88 -1.53
N ASP A 51 6.18 5.04 -1.95
CA ASP A 51 6.89 5.21 -3.21
C ASP A 51 6.43 4.14 -4.21
N ALA A 52 5.86 4.58 -5.33
CA ALA A 52 5.64 3.71 -6.47
C ALA A 52 6.95 3.62 -7.27
N LEU A 53 7.29 2.41 -7.69
CA LEU A 53 8.55 2.12 -8.36
C LEU A 53 8.32 1.59 -9.78
N SER A 54 9.29 1.82 -10.66
CA SER A 54 9.41 1.11 -11.93
C SER A 54 9.84 -0.35 -11.70
N GLU A 55 9.82 -1.17 -12.75
CA GLU A 55 10.32 -2.55 -12.69
C GLU A 55 11.80 -2.62 -12.25
N THR A 56 12.61 -1.61 -12.58
CA THR A 56 14.03 -1.52 -12.20
C THR A 56 14.26 -0.94 -10.80
N GLY A 57 13.19 -0.64 -10.05
CA GLY A 57 13.29 -0.09 -8.69
C GLY A 57 13.47 1.42 -8.61
N THR A 58 13.35 2.14 -9.73
CA THR A 58 13.41 3.62 -9.74
C THR A 58 12.09 4.20 -9.24
N VAL A 59 12.14 5.18 -8.36
CA VAL A 59 10.92 5.88 -7.90
C VAL A 59 10.27 6.62 -9.06
N ILE A 60 8.99 6.31 -9.33
CA ILE A 60 8.16 6.96 -10.35
C ILE A 60 7.20 7.99 -9.74
N SER A 61 6.79 7.79 -8.49
CA SER A 61 6.02 8.77 -7.73
C SER A 61 6.14 8.52 -6.24
N SER A 62 6.00 9.57 -5.45
CA SER A 62 6.09 9.55 -3.99
C SER A 62 4.90 10.29 -3.41
N GLU A 63 4.25 9.70 -2.43
CA GLU A 63 3.09 10.28 -1.73
C GLU A 63 3.24 10.09 -0.21
N MET A 64 2.97 11.16 0.54
CA MET A 64 2.90 11.09 2.00
C MET A 64 1.45 10.87 2.42
N ILE A 65 1.14 9.67 2.89
CA ILE A 65 -0.19 9.31 3.37
C ILE A 65 -0.25 9.64 4.86
N THR A 66 -1.20 10.47 5.28
CA THR A 66 -1.44 10.78 6.69
C THR A 66 -2.75 10.15 7.15
N SER A 67 -2.94 10.03 8.47
CA SER A 67 -4.23 9.64 9.01
C SER A 67 -5.26 10.74 8.72
N ASN A 68 -6.08 10.55 7.69
CA ASN A 68 -7.25 11.41 7.49
C ASN A 68 -8.24 11.13 8.63
N HIS A 69 -8.52 12.15 9.45
CA HIS A 69 -9.56 12.10 10.47
C HIS A 69 -10.95 11.94 9.85
#